data_AF-A0A7Y7MA37-F1
#
_entry.id   AF-A0A7Y7MA37-F1
#
_cell.length_a   1.000
_cell.length_b   1.000
_cell.length_c   1.000
_cell.angle_alpha   90.00
_cell.angle_beta   90.00
_cell.angle_gamma   90.00
#
_symmetry.space_group_name_H-M   'P 1'
#
loop_
_entity.id
_entity.type
_entity.pdbx_description
1 polymer ?
#
loop_
_entity_poly.entity_id
_entity_poly.type
_entity_poly.pdbx_seq_one_letter_code
_entity_poly.pdbx_strand_id
1 'polypeptide(L)'
;MPPSDPRRALGAFLRARREALSPADAGMYSMPGRRRTPGLRREEVAQLCGISTTWYTWLEQGRPVACSAATLARLAEALRLS
;
A
#
# COMPACT_ATOMS: atom_id res chain seq x y z
N MET A 1 10.49 3.78 -19.42
CA MET A 1 11.67 3.70 -18.52
C MET A 1 11.13 3.71 -17.09
N PRO A 2 11.41 2.71 -16.23
CA PRO A 2 11.09 2.85 -14.82
C PRO A 2 11.79 4.11 -14.27
N PRO A 3 11.20 4.82 -13.30
CA PRO A 3 11.82 6.01 -12.72
C PRO A 3 13.21 5.64 -12.17
N SER A 4 14.21 6.43 -12.51
CA SER A 4 15.61 6.23 -12.11
C SER A 4 15.84 6.32 -10.58
N ASP A 5 14.83 6.77 -9.84
CA ASP A 5 14.81 6.81 -8.38
C ASP A 5 14.17 5.52 -7.83
N PRO A 6 14.94 4.66 -7.14
CA PRO A 6 14.44 3.42 -6.53
C PRO A 6 13.23 3.63 -5.63
N ARG A 7 13.12 4.78 -4.95
CA ARG A 7 11.98 5.08 -4.06
C ARG A 7 10.70 5.31 -4.84
N ARG A 8 10.78 6.01 -5.98
CA ARG A 8 9.64 6.20 -6.88
C ARG A 8 9.24 4.89 -7.55
N ALA A 9 10.20 4.06 -7.91
CA ALA A 9 9.93 2.73 -8.46
C ALA A 9 9.19 1.85 -7.43
N LEU A 10 9.65 1.83 -6.19
CA LEU A 10 8.99 1.14 -5.09
C LEU A 10 7.57 1.68 -4.85
N GLY A 11 7.41 3.00 -4.77
CA GLY A 11 6.10 3.63 -4.56
C GLY A 11 5.10 3.28 -5.67
N ALA A 12 5.54 3.28 -6.93
CA ALA A 12 4.74 2.87 -8.07
C ALA A 12 4.37 1.38 -8.02
N PHE A 13 5.31 0.51 -7.63
CA PHE A 13 5.06 -0.92 -7.46
C PHE A 13 4.00 -1.18 -6.38
N LEU A 14 4.15 -0.57 -5.20
CA LEU A 14 3.21 -0.72 -4.09
C LEU A 14 1.81 -0.22 -4.47
N ARG A 15 1.74 0.90 -5.19
CA ARG A 15 0.48 1.43 -5.72
C ARG A 15 -0.20 0.45 -6.67
N ALA A 16 0.54 -0.11 -7.62
CA ALA A 16 -0.01 -1.08 -8.58
C ALA A 16 -0.54 -2.33 -7.88
N ARG A 17 0.19 -2.86 -6.88
CA ARG A 17 -0.26 -4.02 -6.08
C ARG A 17 -1.51 -3.69 -5.27
N ARG A 18 -1.57 -2.53 -4.63
CA ARG A 18 -2.74 -2.07 -3.87
C ARG A 18 -3.98 -1.96 -4.76
N GLU A 19 -3.85 -1.37 -5.95
CA GLU A 19 -4.97 -1.16 -6.87
C GLU A 19 -5.49 -2.47 -7.51
N ALA A 20 -4.65 -3.50 -7.58
CA ALA A 20 -5.01 -4.83 -8.07
C ALA A 20 -5.63 -5.75 -7.01
N LEU A 21 -5.32 -5.55 -5.72
CA LEU A 21 -5.80 -6.42 -4.65
C LEU A 21 -7.21 -6.02 -4.19
N SER A 22 -8.14 -6.97 -4.16
CA SER A 22 -9.47 -6.71 -3.63
C SER A 22 -9.46 -6.68 -2.09
N PRO A 23 -10.40 -5.97 -1.43
CA PRO A 23 -10.52 -6.01 0.02
C PRO A 23 -10.72 -7.41 0.57
N ALA A 24 -11.53 -8.22 -0.11
CA ALA A 24 -11.83 -9.58 0.31
C ALA A 24 -10.56 -10.44 0.34
N ASP A 25 -9.71 -10.34 -0.68
CA ASP A 25 -8.44 -11.08 -0.76
C ASP A 25 -7.44 -10.65 0.33
N ALA A 26 -7.55 -9.40 0.78
CA ALA A 26 -6.79 -8.84 1.89
C ALA A 26 -7.42 -9.11 3.27
N GLY A 27 -8.50 -9.89 3.34
CA GLY A 27 -9.19 -10.20 4.59
C GLY A 27 -9.98 -9.03 5.17
N MET A 28 -10.33 -8.04 4.35
CA MET A 28 -11.13 -6.88 4.74
C MET A 28 -12.55 -6.95 4.18
N TYR A 29 -13.51 -6.56 5.02
CA TYR A 29 -14.84 -6.19 4.54
C TYR A 29 -14.77 -4.80 3.88
N SER A 30 -15.41 -4.67 2.72
CA SER A 30 -15.48 -3.39 2.03
C SER A 30 -16.14 -2.33 2.93
N MET A 31 -15.42 -1.23 3.20
CA MET A 31 -15.98 -0.09 3.92
C MET A 31 -17.22 0.46 3.19
N PRO A 32 -18.26 0.94 3.93
CA PRO A 32 -19.45 1.53 3.32
C PRO A 32 -19.13 2.75 2.44
N GLY A 33 -19.88 2.92 1.35
CA GLY A 33 -19.82 4.11 0.49
C GLY A 33 -19.26 3.89 -0.91
N ARG A 34 -19.39 4.91 -1.77
CA ARG A 34 -18.99 4.81 -3.19
C ARG A 34 -17.48 4.66 -3.31
N ARG A 35 -17.05 3.62 -4.01
CA ARG A 35 -15.64 3.30 -4.25
C ARG A 35 -15.15 3.98 -5.53
N ARG A 36 -14.05 4.72 -5.44
CA ARG A 36 -13.39 5.34 -6.61
C ARG A 36 -12.26 4.47 -7.18
N THR A 37 -11.77 3.51 -6.40
CA THR A 37 -10.66 2.61 -6.76
C THR A 37 -11.18 1.17 -6.76
N PRO A 38 -10.86 0.34 -7.76
CA PRO A 38 -11.31 -1.06 -7.77
C PRO A 38 -10.70 -1.87 -6.62
N GLY A 39 -9.39 -1.74 -6.39
CA GLY A 39 -8.68 -2.40 -5.28
C GLY A 39 -8.65 -1.62 -3.97
N LEU A 40 -7.73 -2.01 -3.09
CA LEU A 40 -7.58 -1.46 -1.74
C LEU A 40 -7.40 0.07 -1.71
N ARG A 41 -8.01 0.70 -0.70
CA ARG A 41 -7.77 2.11 -0.34
C ARG A 41 -6.45 2.22 0.43
N ARG A 42 -5.87 3.43 0.43
CA ARG A 42 -4.67 3.72 1.24
C ARG A 42 -4.92 3.49 2.73
N GLU A 43 -6.09 3.90 3.21
CA GLU A 43 -6.54 3.73 4.59
C GLU A 43 -6.66 2.26 4.97
N GLU A 44 -7.15 1.42 4.06
CA GLU A 44 -7.28 -0.03 4.26
C GLU A 44 -5.90 -0.69 4.41
N VAL A 45 -4.93 -0.36 3.52
CA VAL A 45 -3.55 -0.85 3.65
C VAL A 45 -2.91 -0.37 4.94
N ALA A 46 -3.09 0.91 5.28
CA ALA A 46 -2.55 1.49 6.49
C ALA A 46 -3.09 0.80 7.75
N GLN A 47 -4.38 0.46 7.77
CA GLN A 47 -5.02 -0.30 8.84
C GLN A 47 -4.42 -1.71 8.96
N LEU A 48 -4.31 -2.47 7.86
CA LEU A 48 -3.68 -3.81 7.86
C LEU A 48 -2.25 -3.77 8.40
N CYS A 49 -1.50 -2.75 8.00
CA CYS A 49 -0.10 -2.59 8.39
C CYS A 49 0.10 -1.91 9.75
N GLY A 50 -0.97 -1.40 10.40
CA GLY A 50 -0.88 -0.68 11.66
C GLY A 50 -0.03 0.60 11.57
N ILE A 51 -0.13 1.31 10.45
CA ILE A 51 0.61 2.55 10.14
C ILE A 51 -0.37 3.68 9.83
N SER A 52 0.11 4.92 9.76
CA SER A 52 -0.74 6.04 9.34
C SER A 52 -0.94 6.06 7.82
N THR A 53 -2.14 6.43 7.37
CA THR A 53 -2.47 6.62 5.95
C THR A 53 -1.54 7.63 5.27
N THR A 54 -1.17 8.70 5.99
CA THR A 54 -0.24 9.72 5.50
C THR A 54 1.14 9.15 5.23
N TRP A 55 1.65 8.31 6.14
CA TRP A 55 2.95 7.66 5.96
C TRP A 55 2.93 6.73 4.73
N TYR A 56 1.87 5.93 4.56
CA TYR A 56 1.73 5.07 3.38
C TYR A 56 1.61 5.89 2.08
N THR A 57 0.93 7.04 2.14
CA THR A 57 0.84 7.97 1.00
C THR A 57 2.22 8.52 0.60
N TRP A 58 3.07 8.86 1.57
CA TRP A 58 4.44 9.31 1.31
C TRP A 58 5.31 8.22 0.72
N LEU A 59 5.14 6.98 1.20
CA LEU A 59 5.81 5.82 0.63
C LEU A 59 5.42 5.62 -0.85
N GLU A 60 4.13 5.68 -1.20
CA GLU A 60 3.68 5.61 -2.60
C GLU A 60 4.22 6.76 -3.47
N GLN A 61 4.43 7.94 -2.89
CA GLN A 61 4.98 9.10 -3.60
C GLN A 61 6.51 9.03 -3.78
N GLY A 62 7.17 8.03 -3.19
CA GLY A 62 8.63 7.92 -3.19
C GLY A 62 9.33 8.98 -2.34
N ARG A 63 8.63 9.58 -1.36
CA ARG A 63 9.24 10.51 -0.41
C ARG A 63 10.20 9.76 0.53
N PRO A 64 11.24 10.43 1.05
CA PRO A 64 12.09 9.83 2.08
C PRO A 64 11.26 9.51 3.33
N VAL A 65 11.12 8.22 3.63
CA VAL A 65 10.49 7.70 4.85
C VAL A 65 11.39 6.63 5.45
N ALA A 66 11.53 6.62 6.78
CA ALA A 66 12.19 5.52 7.47
C ALA A 66 11.20 4.35 7.56
N CYS A 67 11.63 3.16 7.13
CA CYS A 67 10.84 1.94 7.19
C CYS A 67 11.64 0.85 7.89
N SER A 68 11.10 0.28 8.96
CA SER A 68 11.73 -0.86 9.64
C SER A 68 11.48 -2.14 8.85
N ALA A 69 12.31 -3.16 9.08
CA ALA A 69 12.10 -4.49 8.50
C ALA A 69 10.72 -5.07 8.88
N ALA A 70 10.26 -4.81 10.11
CA ALA A 70 8.94 -5.23 10.59
C ALA A 70 7.81 -4.55 9.79
N THR A 71 7.92 -3.24 9.52
CA THR A 71 6.93 -2.53 8.70
C THR A 71 6.90 -3.04 7.27
N LEU A 72 8.08 -3.34 6.68
CA LEU A 72 8.16 -3.95 5.34
C LEU A 72 7.52 -5.33 5.29
N ALA A 73 7.73 -6.17 6.31
CA ALA A 73 7.12 -7.50 6.39
C ALA A 73 5.58 -7.40 6.44
N ARG A 74 5.04 -6.50 7.29
CA ARG A 74 3.60 -6.26 7.37
C ARG A 74 3.02 -5.73 6.05
N LEU A 75 3.75 -4.86 5.35
CA LEU A 75 3.36 -4.40 4.00
C LEU A 75 3.34 -5.54 2.99
N ALA A 76 4.33 -6.43 3.02
CA ALA A 76 4.39 -7.59 2.13
C ALA A 76 3.22 -8.54 2.39
N GLU A 77 2.89 -8.81 3.66
CA GLU A 77 1.76 -9.64 4.04
C GLU A 77 0.41 -9.00 3.63
N ALA A 78 0.20 -7.72 3.97
CA ALA A 78 -1.03 -6.99 3.65
C ALA A 78 -1.29 -6.87 2.14
N LEU A 79 -0.22 -6.82 1.33
CA LEU A 79 -0.30 -6.72 -0.13
C LEU A 79 -0.12 -8.07 -0.84
N ARG A 80 -0.11 -9.19 -0.09
CA ARG A 80 0.05 -10.56 -0.62
C ARG A 80 1.26 -10.66 -1.56
N LEU A 81 2.43 -10.28 -1.06
CA LEU A 81 3.72 -10.31 -1.77
C LEU A 81 4.65 -11.44 -1.31
N SER A 82 4.22 -12.19 -0.29
CA SER A 82 4.90 -13.39 0.25
C SER A 82 4.42 -14.67 -0.42
#